data_AF-A0A679HYH9-F1
#
_entry.id   AF-A0A679HYH9-F1
#
_cell.length_a   1.000
_cell.length_b   1.000
_cell.length_c   1.000
_cell.angle_alpha   90.00
_cell.angle_beta   90.00
_cell.angle_gamma   90.00
#
_symmetry.space_group_name_H-M   'P 1'
#
loop_
_entity.id
_entity.type
_entity.pdbx_description
1 polymer ?
#
loop_
_entity_poly.entity_id
_entity_poly.type
_entity_poly.pdbx_seq_one_letter_code
_entity_poly.pdbx_strand_id
1 'polypeptide(L)'
;MRCLRKVTIGMAIAAVLATMPAPVGATPEFVNGFTLDGAMLDRSGGKTPNTGRVGFFSDIYYDPQREEWWGLSGRGPGGGFLNYETRVQRFRLKVDKKTGAIGKFKILDTIIFKDEFGNPLDGIAPSPTNVLGNAFDPEGLVIGPKNHHFLFRMSMAPSFMNLKKTGKDFELS
;
A
#
# COMPACT_ATOMS: atom_id res chain seq x y z
N MET A 1 -16.64 -18.83 59.66
CA MET A 1 -16.91 -17.84 58.58
C MET A 1 -15.79 -17.66 57.53
N ARG A 2 -14.50 -17.96 57.82
CA ARG A 2 -13.41 -17.86 56.81
C ARG A 2 -13.43 -18.95 55.70
N CYS A 3 -14.04 -20.10 55.95
CA CYS A 3 -14.11 -21.20 54.97
C CYS A 3 -15.14 -20.92 53.85
N LEU A 4 -16.30 -20.36 54.20
CA LEU A 4 -17.37 -20.05 53.25
C LEU A 4 -16.96 -19.01 52.19
N ARG A 5 -16.14 -18.04 52.57
CA ARG A 5 -15.64 -16.96 51.68
C ARG A 5 -14.67 -17.44 50.60
N LYS A 6 -13.94 -18.54 50.85
CA LYS A 6 -13.01 -19.15 49.87
C LYS A 6 -13.75 -19.95 48.80
N VAL A 7 -14.85 -20.60 49.17
CA VAL A 7 -15.68 -21.39 48.25
C VAL A 7 -16.42 -20.47 47.26
N THR A 8 -16.92 -19.32 47.72
CA THR A 8 -17.62 -18.36 46.84
C THR A 8 -16.68 -17.70 45.81
N ILE A 9 -15.42 -17.40 46.19
CA ILE A 9 -14.43 -16.84 45.26
C ILE A 9 -13.97 -17.89 44.23
N GLY A 10 -13.81 -19.15 44.63
CA GLY A 10 -13.47 -20.25 43.72
C GLY A 10 -14.55 -20.51 42.66
N MET A 11 -15.83 -20.46 43.03
CA MET A 11 -16.95 -20.59 42.07
C MET A 11 -17.05 -19.40 41.10
N ALA A 12 -16.77 -18.17 41.56
CA ALA A 12 -16.80 -16.99 40.70
C ALA A 12 -15.70 -17.02 39.61
N ILE A 13 -14.51 -17.55 39.91
CA ILE A 13 -13.42 -17.69 38.94
C ILE A 13 -13.73 -18.80 37.92
N ALA A 14 -14.30 -19.93 38.37
CA ALA A 14 -14.71 -21.01 37.47
C ALA A 14 -15.82 -20.58 36.49
N ALA A 15 -16.75 -19.72 36.91
CA ALA A 15 -17.80 -19.19 36.05
C ALA A 15 -17.26 -18.22 34.97
N VAL A 16 -16.18 -17.49 35.24
CA VAL A 16 -15.54 -16.57 34.27
C VAL A 16 -14.68 -17.33 33.24
N LEU A 17 -14.08 -18.46 33.62
CA LEU A 17 -13.33 -19.31 32.68
C LEU A 17 -14.23 -20.14 31.75
N ALA A 18 -15.50 -20.37 32.11
CA ALA A 18 -16.46 -21.09 31.28
C ALA A 18 -17.08 -20.24 30.15
N THR A 19 -16.86 -18.92 30.15
CA THR A 19 -17.32 -17.99 29.10
C THR A 19 -16.20 -17.62 28.13
N MET A 20 -15.40 -18.58 27.69
CA MET A 20 -14.51 -18.37 26.55
C MET A 20 -15.40 -18.22 25.31
N PRO A 21 -15.42 -17.06 24.63
CA PRO A 21 -16.14 -16.94 23.36
C PRO A 21 -15.57 -17.99 22.41
N ALA A 22 -16.46 -18.74 21.75
CA ALA A 22 -16.04 -19.66 20.69
C ALA A 22 -15.15 -18.89 19.69
N PRO A 23 -14.08 -19.50 19.18
CA PRO A 23 -13.28 -18.86 18.14
C PRO A 23 -14.20 -18.51 16.98
N VAL A 24 -14.39 -17.22 16.74
CA VAL A 24 -15.08 -16.73 15.55
C VAL A 24 -14.13 -16.98 14.39
N GLY A 25 -14.28 -18.14 13.75
CA GLY A 25 -13.63 -18.43 12.48
C GLY A 25 -14.34 -17.63 11.40
N ALA A 26 -13.74 -16.53 10.95
CA ALA A 26 -14.15 -15.93 9.69
C ALA A 26 -13.53 -16.77 8.57
N THR A 27 -14.33 -17.56 7.87
CA THR A 27 -13.88 -18.20 6.62
C THR A 27 -13.77 -17.09 5.57
N PRO A 28 -12.58 -16.84 5.00
CA PRO A 28 -12.44 -15.85 3.94
C PRO A 28 -13.31 -16.27 2.75
N GLU A 29 -14.21 -15.38 2.32
CA GLU A 29 -15.00 -15.57 1.13
C GLU A 29 -14.73 -14.45 0.12
N PHE A 30 -14.80 -14.80 -1.17
CA PHE A 30 -14.77 -13.80 -2.22
C PHE A 30 -16.13 -13.11 -2.29
N VAL A 31 -16.18 -11.84 -1.90
CA VAL A 31 -17.42 -11.05 -1.89
C VAL A 31 -17.74 -10.50 -3.28
N ASN A 32 -16.84 -9.71 -3.86
CA ASN A 32 -16.99 -9.16 -5.20
C ASN A 32 -15.65 -8.67 -5.77
N GLY A 33 -15.67 -8.36 -7.06
CA GLY A 33 -14.58 -7.70 -7.77
C GLY A 33 -15.01 -6.37 -8.38
N PHE A 34 -14.03 -5.59 -8.82
CA PHE A 34 -14.21 -4.33 -9.53
C PHE A 34 -13.32 -4.34 -10.77
N THR A 35 -13.89 -3.98 -11.92
CA THR A 35 -13.16 -3.90 -13.19
C THR A 35 -12.73 -2.46 -13.48
N LEU A 36 -11.45 -2.31 -13.78
CA LEU A 36 -10.88 -1.07 -14.32
C LEU A 36 -10.80 -1.19 -15.83
N ASP A 37 -11.16 -0.11 -16.53
CA ASP A 37 -10.86 0.00 -17.96
C ASP A 37 -9.32 -0.04 -18.13
N GLY A 38 -8.82 -0.92 -18.99
CA GLY A 38 -7.39 -1.02 -19.29
C GLY A 38 -6.82 0.23 -19.98
N ALA A 39 -7.68 1.12 -20.49
CA ALA A 39 -7.33 2.43 -21.01
C ALA A 39 -7.54 3.57 -19.99
N MET A 40 -7.97 3.28 -18.75
CA MET A 40 -8.20 4.29 -17.73
C MET A 40 -6.94 5.13 -17.52
N LEU A 41 -7.11 6.45 -17.59
CA LEU A 41 -6.06 7.40 -17.27
C LEU A 41 -6.02 7.69 -15.76
N ASP A 42 -4.81 7.82 -15.23
CA ASP A 42 -4.53 8.29 -13.88
C ASP A 42 -4.62 9.84 -13.80
N ARG A 43 -4.18 10.42 -12.69
CA ARG A 43 -4.21 11.88 -12.47
C ARG A 43 -2.87 12.57 -12.74
N SER A 44 -1.92 11.89 -13.36
CA SER A 44 -0.60 12.47 -13.70
C SER A 44 -0.67 13.57 -14.78
N GLY A 45 -1.72 13.53 -15.62
CA GLY A 45 -1.85 14.39 -16.81
C GLY A 45 -1.30 13.77 -18.09
N GLY A 46 -0.67 12.59 -18.01
CA GLY A 46 -0.25 11.83 -19.18
C GLY A 46 -1.42 11.35 -20.05
N LYS A 47 -1.14 11.05 -21.32
CA LYS A 47 -2.17 10.67 -22.31
C LYS A 47 -1.90 9.35 -23.01
N THR A 48 -0.77 8.72 -22.72
CA THR A 48 -0.33 7.48 -23.38
C THR A 48 -0.26 6.34 -22.36
N PRO A 49 -0.16 5.08 -22.82
CA PRO A 49 -0.06 3.93 -21.92
C PRO A 49 1.05 4.07 -20.86
N ASN A 50 2.19 4.65 -21.25
CA ASN A 50 3.37 4.75 -20.39
C ASN A 50 3.41 6.03 -19.55
N THR A 51 2.66 7.06 -19.93
CA THR A 51 2.70 8.38 -19.27
C THR A 51 1.51 8.63 -18.38
N GLY A 52 0.33 8.06 -18.67
CA GLY A 52 -0.87 8.41 -17.93
C GLY A 52 -1.88 7.30 -17.73
N ARG A 53 -1.59 6.05 -18.10
CA ARG A 53 -2.48 4.94 -17.77
C ARG A 53 -2.35 4.60 -16.29
N VAL A 54 -3.46 4.19 -15.67
CA VAL A 54 -3.42 3.57 -14.35
C VAL A 54 -2.58 2.30 -14.42
N GLY A 55 -1.33 2.40 -13.98
CA GLY A 55 -0.52 1.23 -13.67
C GLY A 55 -1.18 0.54 -12.49
N PHE A 56 -1.63 -0.70 -12.66
CA PHE A 56 -2.13 -1.52 -11.55
C PHE A 56 -1.12 -1.57 -10.41
N PHE A 57 -1.53 -2.13 -9.27
CA PHE A 57 -0.77 -1.98 -8.04
C PHE A 57 0.12 -3.19 -7.78
N SER A 58 1.43 -2.97 -7.58
CA SER A 58 2.32 -3.97 -7.00
C SER A 58 2.15 -4.05 -5.48
N ASP A 59 1.73 -2.94 -4.86
CA ASP A 59 1.36 -2.90 -3.44
C ASP A 59 0.24 -1.88 -3.17
N ILE A 60 -0.51 -2.09 -2.09
CA ILE A 60 -1.54 -1.15 -1.61
C ILE A 60 -1.40 -0.89 -0.11
N TYR A 61 -1.58 0.37 0.28
CA TYR A 61 -1.56 0.80 1.68
C TYR A 61 -2.86 1.55 2.03
N TYR A 62 -3.50 1.18 3.13
CA TYR A 62 -4.66 1.90 3.66
C TYR A 62 -4.23 2.94 4.72
N ASP A 63 -4.55 4.21 4.48
CA ASP A 63 -4.39 5.31 5.44
C ASP A 63 -5.69 5.49 6.25
N PRO A 64 -5.75 4.99 7.50
CA PRO A 64 -6.97 5.06 8.32
C PRO A 64 -7.29 6.48 8.79
N GLN A 65 -6.34 7.42 8.79
CA GLN A 65 -6.61 8.81 9.19
C GLN A 65 -7.39 9.56 8.11
N ARG A 66 -7.21 9.16 6.84
CA ARG A 66 -7.87 9.79 5.68
C ARG A 66 -8.98 8.94 5.08
N GLU A 67 -9.12 7.68 5.52
CA GLU A 67 -9.98 6.68 4.90
C GLU A 67 -9.71 6.54 3.39
N GLU A 68 -8.42 6.57 3.03
CA GLU A 68 -7.93 6.58 1.66
C GLU A 68 -6.90 5.47 1.46
N TRP A 69 -6.77 5.06 0.21
CA TRP A 69 -5.84 4.03 -0.21
C TRP A 69 -4.74 4.65 -1.06
N TRP A 70 -3.58 4.02 -1.02
CA TRP A 70 -2.43 4.33 -1.84
C TRP A 70 -2.03 3.09 -2.59
N GLY A 71 -1.93 3.18 -3.91
CA GLY A 71 -1.51 2.09 -4.78
C GLY A 71 -0.18 2.43 -5.40
N LEU A 72 0.81 1.58 -5.19
CA LEU A 72 2.12 1.69 -5.80
C LEU A 72 2.08 1.02 -7.17
N SER A 73 2.41 1.76 -8.22
CA SER A 73 2.56 1.17 -9.55
C SER A 73 4.04 0.96 -9.85
N GLY A 74 4.48 -0.30 -9.81
CA GLY A 74 5.76 -0.72 -10.37
C GLY A 74 5.69 -0.96 -11.87
N ARG A 75 6.87 -1.17 -12.49
CA ARG A 75 7.00 -1.51 -13.92
C ARG A 75 6.92 -3.02 -14.17
N GLY A 76 6.97 -3.82 -13.11
CA GLY A 76 6.99 -5.28 -13.15
C GLY A 76 8.41 -5.86 -13.18
N PRO A 77 8.54 -7.21 -13.17
CA PRO A 77 9.81 -7.88 -12.91
C PRO A 77 10.95 -7.50 -13.85
N GLY A 78 12.15 -7.32 -13.28
CA GLY A 78 13.39 -7.07 -14.05
C GLY A 78 13.39 -5.71 -14.74
N GLY A 79 12.53 -4.80 -14.31
CA GLY A 79 12.32 -3.52 -14.94
C GLY A 79 11.56 -3.61 -16.26
N GLY A 80 12.00 -4.38 -17.25
CA GLY A 80 11.38 -4.43 -18.59
C GLY A 80 12.03 -3.48 -19.62
N PHE A 81 11.36 -3.23 -20.77
CA PHE A 81 11.98 -2.53 -21.93
C PHE A 81 11.41 -1.15 -22.31
N LEU A 82 10.21 -0.77 -21.86
CA LEU A 82 9.60 0.54 -22.15
C LEU A 82 9.73 1.54 -21.02
N ASN A 83 10.03 2.82 -21.29
CA ASN A 83 10.08 3.83 -20.24
C ASN A 83 8.74 3.94 -19.51
N TYR A 84 8.76 3.97 -18.17
CA TYR A 84 7.58 4.10 -17.32
C TYR A 84 7.97 4.91 -16.10
N GLU A 85 7.36 6.08 -15.93
CA GLU A 85 7.59 6.94 -14.78
C GLU A 85 6.94 6.29 -13.56
N THR A 86 7.74 5.81 -12.62
CA THR A 86 7.26 5.12 -11.42
C THR A 86 6.43 6.09 -10.57
N ARG A 87 5.32 5.62 -10.03
CA ARG A 87 4.32 6.50 -9.41
C ARG A 87 3.49 5.81 -8.34
N VAL A 88 2.80 6.61 -7.54
CA VAL A 88 1.77 6.15 -6.60
C VAL A 88 0.46 6.88 -6.87
N GLN A 89 -0.66 6.16 -6.83
CA GLN A 89 -1.99 6.74 -6.90
C GLN A 89 -2.62 6.78 -5.51
N ARG A 90 -3.17 7.92 -5.14
CA ARG A 90 -4.08 8.03 -4.01
C ARG A 90 -5.50 7.85 -4.52
N PHE A 91 -6.27 6.95 -3.92
CA PHE A 91 -7.63 6.67 -4.35
C PHE A 91 -8.58 6.41 -3.18
N ARG A 92 -9.88 6.55 -3.44
CA ARG A 92 -10.93 6.01 -2.56
C ARG A 92 -11.40 4.69 -3.11
N LEU A 93 -11.61 3.76 -2.19
CA LEU A 93 -12.33 2.52 -2.41
C LEU A 93 -13.26 2.35 -1.22
N LYS A 94 -14.57 2.38 -1.46
CA LYS A 94 -15.55 2.16 -0.40
C LYS A 94 -15.60 0.67 -0.10
N VAL A 95 -15.40 0.32 1.17
CA VAL A 95 -15.63 -1.02 1.69
C VAL A 95 -16.86 -0.97 2.58
N ASP A 96 -17.89 -1.75 2.26
CA ASP A 96 -19.05 -1.89 3.12
C ASP A 96 -18.68 -2.72 4.36
N LYS A 97 -18.77 -2.12 5.56
CA LYS A 97 -18.32 -2.76 6.80
C LYS A 97 -19.17 -3.96 7.24
N LYS A 98 -20.38 -4.14 6.67
CA LYS A 98 -21.28 -5.25 7.02
C LYS A 98 -21.07 -6.44 6.08
N THR A 99 -20.86 -6.18 4.81
CA THR A 99 -20.82 -7.19 3.75
C THR A 99 -19.42 -7.43 3.18
N GLY A 100 -18.45 -6.55 3.45
CA GLY A 100 -17.13 -6.57 2.82
C GLY A 100 -17.12 -6.08 1.37
N ALA A 101 -18.28 -5.75 0.79
CA ALA A 101 -18.38 -5.40 -0.62
C ALA A 101 -17.60 -4.13 -0.94
N ILE A 102 -16.77 -4.19 -1.98
CA ILE A 102 -15.97 -3.06 -2.46
C ILE A 102 -16.67 -2.31 -3.60
N GLY A 103 -16.43 -1.01 -3.72
CA GLY A 103 -16.92 -0.23 -4.85
C GLY A 103 -16.55 1.25 -4.80
N LYS A 104 -17.12 2.02 -5.75
CA LYS A 104 -16.91 3.48 -5.87
C LYS A 104 -15.43 3.87 -5.95
N PHE A 105 -14.64 3.08 -6.68
CA PHE A 105 -13.24 3.39 -6.91
C PHE A 105 -13.08 4.75 -7.58
N LYS A 106 -12.20 5.60 -7.04
CA LYS A 106 -11.89 6.90 -7.63
C LYS A 106 -10.46 7.31 -7.30
N ILE A 107 -9.65 7.52 -8.34
CA ILE A 107 -8.33 8.14 -8.20
C ILE A 107 -8.52 9.62 -7.86
N LEU A 108 -7.93 10.01 -6.73
CA LEU A 108 -7.91 11.37 -6.23
C LEU A 108 -6.68 12.11 -6.73
N ASP A 109 -5.53 11.42 -6.78
CA ASP A 109 -4.24 12.03 -7.06
C ASP A 109 -3.25 10.99 -7.61
N THR A 110 -2.23 11.46 -8.32
CA THR A 110 -1.13 10.63 -8.82
C THR A 110 0.17 11.39 -8.65
N ILE A 111 1.10 10.78 -7.94
CA ILE A 111 2.41 11.36 -7.67
C ILE A 111 3.43 10.55 -8.47
N ILE A 112 4.08 11.20 -9.43
CA ILE A 112 5.26 10.66 -10.12
C ILE A 112 6.46 10.88 -9.21
N PHE A 113 7.25 9.82 -9.00
CA PHE A 113 8.50 9.94 -8.26
C PHE A 113 9.57 10.61 -9.11
N LYS A 114 10.33 11.49 -8.46
CA LYS A 114 11.32 12.32 -9.12
C LYS A 114 12.60 12.35 -8.31
N ASP A 115 13.73 12.49 -9.00
CA ASP A 115 15.02 12.79 -8.40
C ASP A 115 15.08 14.22 -7.81
N GLU A 116 16.20 14.56 -7.18
CA GLU A 116 16.41 15.89 -6.60
C GLU A 116 16.41 17.04 -7.63
N PHE A 117 16.65 16.71 -8.91
CA PHE A 117 16.64 17.65 -10.04
C PHE A 117 15.25 17.74 -10.71
N GLY A 118 14.29 16.93 -10.27
CA GLY A 118 12.93 16.88 -10.80
C GLY A 118 12.75 15.95 -12.00
N ASN A 119 13.75 15.15 -12.36
CA ASN A 119 13.64 14.13 -13.40
C ASN A 119 12.80 12.96 -12.89
N PRO A 120 11.85 12.42 -13.68
CA PRO A 120 11.11 11.22 -13.30
C PRO A 120 12.04 10.03 -13.05
N LEU A 121 11.80 9.33 -11.95
CA LEU A 121 12.37 8.00 -11.74
C LEU A 121 11.63 6.99 -12.61
N ASP A 122 12.34 5.99 -13.10
CA ASP A 122 11.79 4.96 -13.97
C ASP A 122 12.07 3.56 -13.44
N GLY A 123 11.35 2.55 -13.91
CA GLY A 123 11.64 1.16 -13.54
C GLY A 123 12.70 0.50 -14.43
N ILE A 124 13.60 1.22 -15.10
CA ILE A 124 14.56 0.61 -16.04
C ILE A 124 15.74 0.00 -15.30
N ALA A 125 16.00 -1.29 -15.57
CA ALA A 125 17.19 -1.94 -15.05
C ALA A 125 18.45 -1.21 -15.55
N PRO A 126 19.36 -0.82 -14.65
CA PRO A 126 20.52 -0.03 -15.03
C PRO A 126 21.45 -0.79 -15.97
N SER A 127 21.99 -0.10 -16.98
CA SER A 127 23.01 -0.61 -17.88
C SER A 127 24.07 0.48 -18.11
N PRO A 128 25.28 0.35 -17.52
CA PRO A 128 25.79 -0.79 -16.75
C PRO A 128 25.15 -0.91 -15.35
N THR A 129 25.12 -2.12 -14.79
CA THR A 129 24.38 -2.44 -13.54
C THR A 129 24.93 -1.77 -12.28
N ASN A 130 26.16 -1.23 -12.33
CA ASN A 130 26.79 -0.53 -11.22
C ASN A 130 26.45 0.97 -11.14
N VAL A 131 25.61 1.48 -12.05
CA VAL A 131 25.16 2.88 -12.06
C VAL A 131 23.63 2.90 -12.13
N LEU A 132 22.97 3.18 -11.00
CA LEU A 132 21.51 3.16 -10.89
C LEU A 132 20.82 4.17 -11.82
N GLY A 133 21.36 5.38 -11.98
CA GLY A 133 20.69 6.44 -12.74
C GLY A 133 19.30 6.70 -12.19
N ASN A 134 18.28 6.65 -13.06
CA ASN A 134 16.87 6.84 -12.69
C ASN A 134 16.15 5.56 -12.24
N ALA A 135 16.85 4.42 -12.20
CA ALA A 135 16.27 3.12 -11.88
C ALA A 135 15.65 3.11 -10.48
N PHE A 136 14.35 2.78 -10.43
CA PHE A 136 13.50 2.76 -9.25
C PHE A 136 12.36 1.75 -9.45
N ASP A 137 12.55 0.56 -8.85
CA ASP A 137 11.63 -0.58 -8.94
C ASP A 137 11.09 -0.98 -7.55
N PRO A 138 10.06 -0.26 -7.04
CA PRO A 138 9.52 -0.47 -5.69
C PRO A 138 8.51 -1.62 -5.65
N GLU A 139 8.62 -2.45 -4.61
CA GLU A 139 7.78 -3.65 -4.37
C GLU A 139 7.12 -3.65 -2.99
N GLY A 140 7.19 -2.52 -2.28
CA GLY A 140 6.47 -2.34 -1.02
C GLY A 140 6.34 -0.86 -0.68
N LEU A 141 5.20 -0.46 -0.12
CA LEU A 141 4.85 0.90 0.25
C LEU A 141 4.27 0.95 1.66
N VAL A 142 4.88 1.78 2.52
CA VAL A 142 4.32 2.16 3.82
C VAL A 142 4.28 3.67 3.91
N ILE A 143 3.24 4.22 4.55
CA ILE A 143 3.18 5.65 4.84
C ILE A 143 3.49 5.88 6.32
N GLY A 144 4.50 6.71 6.57
CA GLY A 144 4.89 7.09 7.92
C GLY A 144 3.74 7.80 8.66
N PRO A 145 3.34 7.36 9.86
CA PRO A 145 2.15 7.89 10.54
C PRO A 145 2.31 9.32 11.07
N LYS A 146 3.56 9.81 11.21
CA LYS A 146 3.87 11.13 11.78
C LYS A 146 4.21 12.18 10.72
N ASN A 147 4.99 11.79 9.72
CA ASN A 147 5.50 12.69 8.67
C ASN A 147 4.79 12.51 7.32
N HIS A 148 3.98 11.45 7.18
CA HIS A 148 3.34 11.07 5.92
C HIS A 148 4.31 10.92 4.75
N HIS A 149 5.56 10.55 5.03
CA HIS A 149 6.50 10.17 3.99
C HIS A 149 6.19 8.75 3.51
N PHE A 150 6.52 8.49 2.26
CA PHE A 150 6.47 7.15 1.71
C PHE A 150 7.77 6.42 2.03
N LEU A 151 7.65 5.20 2.51
CA LEU A 151 8.75 4.26 2.68
C LEU A 151 8.57 3.15 1.66
N PHE A 152 9.56 2.99 0.79
CA PHE A 152 9.57 1.97 -0.25
C PHE A 152 10.54 0.86 0.08
N ARG A 153 10.17 -0.37 -0.28
CA ARG A 153 11.13 -1.47 -0.44
C ARG A 153 11.51 -1.59 -1.91
N MET A 154 12.79 -1.68 -2.21
CA MET A 154 13.29 -1.88 -3.58
C MET A 154 13.40 -3.37 -3.93
N SER A 155 13.04 -3.73 -5.17
CA SER A 155 13.23 -5.09 -5.71
C SER A 155 14.71 -5.38 -6.02
N MET A 156 15.41 -4.35 -6.52
CA MET A 156 16.75 -4.47 -7.10
C MET A 156 17.90 -4.20 -6.12
N ALA A 157 17.60 -3.83 -4.87
CA ALA A 157 18.61 -3.60 -3.83
C ALA A 157 18.00 -3.81 -2.42
N PRO A 158 18.77 -4.29 -1.42
CA PRO A 158 18.32 -4.45 -0.04
C PRO A 158 18.25 -3.08 0.69
N SER A 159 17.48 -2.14 0.14
CA SER A 159 17.39 -0.77 0.63
C SER A 159 15.93 -0.34 0.84
N PHE A 160 15.74 0.51 1.85
CA PHE A 160 14.51 1.27 2.05
C PHE A 160 14.71 2.68 1.52
N MET A 161 13.72 3.21 0.81
CA MET A 161 13.76 4.60 0.35
C MET A 161 12.65 5.41 1.00
N ASN A 162 13.02 6.54 1.60
CA ASN A 162 12.08 7.53 2.10
C ASN A 162 11.80 8.56 1.01
N LEU A 163 10.55 8.95 0.77
CA LEU A 163 10.21 10.05 -0.14
C LEU A 163 9.12 10.94 0.48
N LYS A 164 9.33 12.26 0.48
CA LYS A 164 8.28 13.22 0.81
C LYS A 164 7.24 13.27 -0.31
N LYS A 165 6.00 13.65 0.03
CA LYS A 165 4.91 13.90 -0.95
C LYS A 165 5.27 14.89 -2.05
N THR A 166 6.26 15.76 -1.85
CA THR A 166 6.76 16.73 -2.84
C THR A 166 7.98 16.22 -3.62
N GLY A 167 8.33 14.93 -3.50
CA GLY A 167 9.46 14.31 -4.22
C GLY A 167 10.84 14.69 -3.70
N LYS A 168 10.96 15.13 -2.44
CA LYS A 168 12.23 15.61 -1.89
C LYS A 168 12.72 14.72 -0.75
N ASP A 169 13.95 14.28 -0.92
CA ASP A 169 14.85 13.65 0.05
C ASP A 169 14.90 12.14 -0.10
N PHE A 170 15.96 11.71 -0.80
CA PHE A 170 16.49 10.36 -0.84
C PHE A 170 17.37 10.17 0.40
N GLU A 171 17.00 9.26 1.29
CA GLU A 171 17.91 8.79 2.33
C GLU A 171 18.00 7.28 2.21
N LEU A 172 19.17 6.79 1.79
CA LEU A 172 19.54 5.37 1.79
C LEU A 172 20.16 5.08 3.15
N SER A 173 19.50 4.26 3.97
CA SER A 173 20.10 3.68 5.18
C SER A 173 20.87 2.42 4.87
#